data_AF-A0A9E5NFX2-F1
#
_entry.id   AF-A0A9E5NFX2-F1
#
_cell.length_a   1.000
_cell.length_b   1.000
_cell.length_c   1.000
_cell.angle_alpha   90.00
_cell.angle_beta   90.00
_cell.angle_gamma   90.00
#
_symmetry.space_group_name_H-M   'P 1'
#
loop_
_entity.id
_entity.type
_entity.pdbx_description
1 polymer ?
#
loop_
_entity_poly.entity_id
_entity_poly.type
_entity_poly.pdbx_seq_one_letter_code
_entity_poly.pdbx_strand_id
1 'polypeptide(L)'
;MGDAKGLLIEAQRALEEGRFADAKRAIEDAFDLHPTDERVLELYQQILLADGVRLTRQARDLRRDEIRSLAKRARSSYADSHTVEAAFERAIESFDKVLAANPRNSKAMMLKGGALDRMDRKGRRPELLALFEKALEVHPDNEELLYARARIVGPCGHCGDTGFCSECQGSGEVAALFLRSGCPTCKGSGVCTHCGLF
;
A
#
# COMPACT_ATOMS: atom_id res chain seq x y z
N MET A 1 9.13 -3.78 35.82
CA MET A 1 9.84 -3.20 34.67
C MET A 1 9.85 -4.28 33.60
N GLY A 2 9.24 -4.03 32.44
CA GLY A 2 9.17 -5.02 31.37
C GLY A 2 10.56 -5.30 30.81
N ASP A 3 10.83 -6.56 30.46
CA ASP A 3 12.10 -6.99 29.88
C ASP A 3 11.98 -7.00 28.35
N ALA A 4 12.55 -5.99 27.67
CA ALA A 4 12.56 -5.95 26.20
C ALA A 4 13.32 -7.12 25.58
N LYS A 5 14.29 -7.73 26.27
CA LYS A 5 14.96 -8.93 25.78
C LYS A 5 13.98 -10.11 25.76
N GLY A 6 13.15 -10.24 26.80
CA GLY A 6 12.07 -11.22 26.87
C GLY A 6 11.05 -11.03 25.74
N LEU A 7 10.60 -9.79 25.52
CA LEU A 7 9.67 -9.46 24.43
C LEU A 7 10.26 -9.68 23.04
N LEU A 8 11.55 -9.41 22.84
CA LEU A 8 12.26 -9.70 21.59
C LEU A 8 12.27 -11.21 21.29
N ILE A 9 12.56 -12.04 22.29
CA ILE A 9 12.52 -13.50 22.16
C ILE A 9 11.09 -13.98 21.90
N GLU A 10 10.09 -13.39 22.57
CA GLU A 10 8.69 -13.69 22.32
C GLU A 10 8.30 -13.36 20.87
N ALA A 11 8.71 -12.20 20.35
CA ALA A 11 8.44 -11.80 18.98
C ALA A 11 9.06 -12.76 17.97
N GLN A 12 10.32 -13.17 18.18
CA GLN A 12 11.02 -14.13 17.33
C GLN A 12 10.32 -15.50 17.31
N ARG A 13 9.99 -16.05 18.49
CA ARG A 13 9.25 -17.31 18.60
C ARG A 13 7.88 -17.23 17.92
N ALA A 14 7.17 -16.12 18.09
CA ALA A 14 5.87 -15.93 17.44
C ALA A 14 6.00 -15.91 15.91
N LEU A 15 7.10 -15.38 15.35
CA LEU A 15 7.38 -15.49 13.91
C LEU A 15 7.63 -16.93 13.47
N GLU A 16 8.43 -17.70 14.22
CA GLU A 16 8.72 -19.11 13.93
C GLU A 16 7.44 -19.96 13.93
N GLU A 17 6.50 -19.64 14.82
CA GLU A 17 5.19 -20.29 14.91
C GLU A 17 4.14 -19.73 13.92
N GLY A 18 4.51 -18.75 13.10
CA GLY A 18 3.60 -18.11 12.13
C GLY A 18 2.55 -17.17 12.76
N ARG A 19 2.64 -16.87 14.05
CA ARG A 19 1.75 -15.97 14.79
C ARG A 19 2.14 -14.50 14.60
N PHE A 20 1.99 -14.01 13.36
CA PHE A 20 2.42 -12.66 12.98
C PHE A 20 1.84 -11.54 13.85
N ALA A 21 0.57 -11.63 14.25
CA ALA A 21 -0.08 -10.61 15.08
C ALA A 21 0.55 -10.52 16.48
N ASP A 22 0.89 -11.67 17.07
CA ASP A 22 1.56 -11.72 18.36
C ASP A 22 3.01 -11.24 18.26
N ALA A 23 3.70 -11.60 17.17
CA ALA A 23 5.05 -11.09 16.90
C ALA A 23 5.07 -9.57 16.78
N LYS A 24 4.10 -8.99 16.05
CA LYS A 24 3.94 -7.54 15.89
C LYS A 24 3.69 -6.86 17.24
N ARG A 25 2.78 -7.39 18.06
CA ARG A 25 2.50 -6.82 19.38
C ARG A 25 3.74 -6.86 20.28
N ALA A 26 4.40 -8.02 20.38
CA ALA A 26 5.57 -8.18 21.22
C ALA A 26 6.75 -7.27 20.80
N ILE A 27 6.95 -7.06 19.48
CA ILE A 27 8.02 -6.16 19.01
C ILE A 27 7.67 -4.68 19.19
N GLU A 28 6.39 -4.29 19.06
CA GLU A 28 5.94 -2.93 19.37
C GLU A 28 6.16 -2.64 20.86
N ASP A 29 5.78 -3.56 21.75
CA ASP A 29 6.01 -3.45 23.19
C ASP A 29 7.51 -3.39 23.55
N ALA A 30 8.34 -4.20 22.87
CA ALA A 30 9.79 -4.18 23.06
C ALA A 30 10.41 -2.83 22.63
N PHE A 31 9.95 -2.29 21.51
CA PHE A 31 10.41 -1.01 20.97
C PHE A 31 10.03 0.15 21.90
N ASP A 32 8.82 0.13 22.49
CA ASP A 32 8.38 1.16 23.44
C ASP A 32 9.26 1.20 24.70
N LEU A 33 9.79 0.06 25.14
CA LEU A 33 10.70 -0.02 26.29
C LEU A 33 12.13 0.42 25.94
N HIS A 34 12.64 -0.02 24.78
CA HIS A 34 14.04 0.19 24.39
C HIS A 34 14.16 0.52 22.89
N PRO A 35 13.79 1.75 22.46
CA PRO A 35 13.73 2.12 21.03
C PRO A 35 15.11 2.25 20.36
N THR A 36 16.18 2.29 21.16
CA THR A 36 17.57 2.37 20.69
C THR A 36 18.31 1.04 20.74
N ASP A 37 17.71 -0.06 21.24
CA ASP A 37 18.34 -1.39 21.14
C ASP A 37 18.34 -1.81 19.66
N GLU A 38 19.53 -2.04 19.12
CA GLU A 38 19.75 -2.32 17.70
C GLU A 38 18.95 -3.53 17.21
N ARG A 39 18.86 -4.60 18.01
CA ARG A 39 18.15 -5.83 17.63
C ARG A 39 16.64 -5.64 17.65
N VAL A 40 16.15 -4.89 18.63
CA VAL A 40 14.73 -4.50 18.70
C VAL A 40 14.38 -3.64 17.50
N LEU A 41 15.20 -2.61 17.22
CA LEU A 41 15.01 -1.70 16.10
C LEU A 41 15.04 -2.43 14.74
N GLU A 42 15.95 -3.38 14.56
CA GLU A 42 16.04 -4.19 13.34
C GLU A 42 14.77 -5.02 13.15
N LEU A 43 14.38 -5.82 14.15
CA LEU A 43 13.22 -6.69 14.03
C LEU A 43 11.90 -5.90 13.93
N TYR A 44 11.80 -4.77 14.64
CA TYR A 44 10.68 -3.84 14.56
C TYR A 44 10.46 -3.34 13.12
N GLN A 45 11.53 -2.82 12.49
CA GLN A 45 11.46 -2.35 11.11
C GLN A 45 11.06 -3.48 10.14
N GLN A 46 11.62 -4.68 10.31
CA GLN A 46 11.29 -5.83 9.44
C GLN A 46 9.82 -6.24 9.55
N ILE A 47 9.31 -6.38 10.78
CA ILE A 47 7.91 -6.78 11.01
C ILE A 47 6.95 -5.70 10.51
N LEU A 48 7.21 -4.42 10.77
CA LEU A 48 6.30 -3.36 10.32
C LEU A 48 6.35 -3.13 8.81
N LEU A 49 7.50 -3.31 8.16
CA LEU A 49 7.58 -3.35 6.69
C LEU A 49 6.71 -4.49 6.13
N ALA A 50 6.81 -5.69 6.70
CA ALA A 50 6.01 -6.83 6.28
C ALA A 50 4.50 -6.59 6.52
N ASP A 51 4.14 -5.96 7.64
CA ASP A 51 2.77 -5.61 7.97
C ASP A 51 2.19 -4.60 6.98
N GLY A 52 2.92 -3.53 6.67
CA GLY A 52 2.50 -2.54 5.68
C GLY A 52 2.29 -3.13 4.29
N VAL A 53 3.16 -4.05 3.85
CA VAL A 53 2.99 -4.79 2.58
C VAL A 53 1.75 -5.68 2.62
N ARG A 54 1.54 -6.42 3.72
CA ARG A 54 0.37 -7.28 3.92
C ARG A 54 -0.93 -6.48 3.90
N LEU A 55 -0.97 -5.35 4.60
CA LEU A 55 -2.13 -4.45 4.65
C LEU A 55 -2.40 -3.80 3.28
N THR A 56 -1.37 -3.40 2.55
CA THR A 56 -1.51 -2.87 1.18
C THR A 56 -2.13 -3.92 0.26
N ARG A 57 -1.71 -5.19 0.37
CA ARG A 57 -2.30 -6.31 -0.38
C ARG A 57 -3.76 -6.52 0.01
N GLN A 58 -4.05 -6.55 1.32
CA GLN A 58 -5.41 -6.69 1.83
C GLN A 58 -6.34 -5.59 1.32
N ALA A 59 -5.90 -4.33 1.32
CA ALA A 59 -6.66 -3.20 0.79
C ALA A 59 -6.96 -3.36 -0.70
N ARG A 60 -5.98 -3.82 -1.49
CA ARG A 60 -6.16 -4.13 -2.92
C ARG A 60 -7.16 -5.26 -3.15
N ASP A 61 -7.11 -6.32 -2.34
CA ASP A 61 -8.02 -7.45 -2.46
C ASP A 61 -9.46 -7.04 -2.11
N LEU A 62 -9.65 -6.27 -1.03
CA LEU A 62 -10.94 -5.68 -0.66
C LEU A 62 -11.51 -4.82 -1.79
N ARG A 63 -10.71 -3.87 -2.31
CA ARG A 63 -11.09 -3.02 -3.45
C ARG A 63 -11.53 -3.86 -4.65
N ARG A 64 -10.75 -4.88 -5.00
CA ARG A 64 -11.05 -5.78 -6.12
C ARG A 64 -12.38 -6.50 -5.91
N ASP A 65 -12.63 -6.99 -4.71
CA ASP A 65 -13.86 -7.72 -4.40
C ASP A 65 -15.09 -6.80 -4.39
N GLU A 66 -14.95 -5.56 -3.91
CA GLU A 66 -15.99 -4.53 -4.02
C GLU A 66 -16.33 -4.20 -5.47
N ILE A 67 -15.32 -3.94 -6.29
CA ILE A 67 -15.49 -3.68 -7.73
C ILE A 67 -16.19 -4.87 -8.41
N ARG A 68 -15.78 -6.11 -8.12
CA ARG A 68 -16.44 -7.31 -8.66
C ARG A 68 -17.90 -7.43 -8.21
N SER A 69 -18.20 -7.04 -6.97
CA SER A 69 -19.57 -7.04 -6.45
C SER A 69 -20.44 -5.97 -7.12
N LEU A 70 -19.85 -4.82 -7.44
CA LEU A 70 -20.50 -3.69 -8.08
C LEU A 70 -20.67 -3.88 -9.58
N ALA A 71 -19.77 -4.58 -10.28
CA ALA A 71 -19.95 -4.96 -11.67
C ALA A 71 -21.33 -5.62 -11.93
N LYS A 72 -21.85 -6.38 -10.94
CA LYS A 72 -23.16 -7.03 -10.98
C LYS A 72 -24.36 -6.07 -10.87
N ARG A 73 -24.17 -4.82 -10.45
CA ARG A 73 -25.21 -3.78 -10.26
C ARG A 73 -24.85 -2.57 -11.13
N ALA A 74 -25.74 -2.12 -11.99
CA ALA A 74 -25.39 -1.16 -13.04
C ALA A 74 -24.69 0.14 -12.55
N ARG A 75 -23.57 0.46 -13.22
CA ARG A 75 -22.95 1.77 -13.54
C ARG A 75 -23.05 2.90 -12.50
N SER A 76 -22.05 2.99 -11.64
CA SER A 76 -21.58 4.26 -11.07
C SER A 76 -20.05 4.30 -11.09
N SER A 77 -19.46 5.49 -11.06
CA SER A 77 -18.02 5.66 -10.83
C SER A 77 -17.67 5.07 -9.46
N TYR A 78 -16.88 4.01 -9.42
CA TYR A 78 -16.46 3.40 -8.16
C TYR A 78 -15.64 4.39 -7.33
N ALA A 79 -15.98 4.48 -6.05
CA ALA A 79 -15.15 5.06 -5.02
C ALA A 79 -14.85 3.96 -3.99
N ASP A 80 -13.66 4.00 -3.39
CA ASP A 80 -13.33 3.10 -2.29
C ASP A 80 -14.36 3.24 -1.17
N SER A 81 -14.75 2.12 -0.58
CA SER A 81 -15.48 2.19 0.68
C SER A 81 -14.55 2.64 1.80
N HIS A 82 -15.14 3.10 2.90
CA HIS A 82 -14.40 3.40 4.12
C HIS A 82 -13.52 2.22 4.60
N THR A 83 -13.91 0.97 4.30
CA THR A 83 -13.11 -0.20 4.70
C THR A 83 -11.83 -0.35 3.88
N VAL A 84 -11.89 -0.02 2.59
CA VAL A 84 -10.72 -0.01 1.71
C VAL A 84 -9.81 1.16 2.06
N GLU A 85 -10.37 2.35 2.28
CA GLU A 85 -9.63 3.54 2.72
C GLU A 85 -8.88 3.27 4.02
N ALA A 86 -9.58 2.79 5.06
CA ALA A 86 -8.98 2.45 6.35
C ALA A 86 -7.89 1.37 6.24
N ALA A 87 -8.02 0.41 5.31
CA ALA A 87 -7.00 -0.61 5.09
C ALA A 87 -5.71 -0.01 4.48
N PHE A 88 -5.83 0.96 3.56
CA PHE A 88 -4.67 1.70 3.05
C PHE A 88 -4.06 2.61 4.12
N GLU A 89 -4.87 3.30 4.94
CA GLU A 89 -4.38 4.14 6.03
C GLU A 89 -3.55 3.34 7.02
N ARG A 90 -4.03 2.17 7.44
CA ARG A 90 -3.25 1.26 8.31
C ARG A 90 -1.95 0.81 7.68
N ALA A 91 -1.93 0.56 6.37
CA ALA A 91 -0.69 0.22 5.67
C ALA A 91 0.32 1.37 5.72
N ILE A 92 -0.15 2.60 5.50
CA ILE A 92 0.65 3.83 5.55
C ILE A 92 1.19 4.07 6.96
N GLU A 93 0.36 3.87 7.99
CA GLU A 93 0.77 3.98 9.40
C GLU A 93 1.93 3.01 9.72
N SER A 94 1.86 1.77 9.25
CA SER A 94 2.95 0.81 9.45
C SER A 94 4.25 1.26 8.77
N PHE A 95 4.20 1.89 7.60
CA PHE A 95 5.38 2.49 6.98
C PHE A 95 5.87 3.75 7.70
N ASP A 96 4.95 4.57 8.21
CA ASP A 96 5.29 5.77 8.98
C ASP A 96 6.02 5.44 10.27
N LYS A 97 5.62 4.36 10.96
CA LYS A 97 6.35 3.84 12.12
C LYS A 97 7.78 3.43 11.76
N VAL A 98 7.99 2.78 10.62
CA VAL A 98 9.33 2.44 10.12
C VAL A 98 10.15 3.69 9.83
N LEU A 99 9.54 4.71 9.21
CA LEU A 99 10.21 5.96 8.86
C LEU A 99 10.49 6.85 10.09
N ALA A 100 9.67 6.76 11.13
CA ALA A 100 9.94 7.43 12.41
C ALA A 100 11.16 6.81 13.11
N ALA A 101 11.27 5.48 13.07
CA ALA A 101 12.41 4.75 13.62
C ALA A 101 13.69 4.88 12.77
N ASN A 102 13.54 4.93 11.44
CA ASN A 102 14.62 5.09 10.48
C ASN A 102 14.19 5.98 9.30
N PRO A 103 14.43 7.31 9.40
CA PRO A 103 14.04 8.26 8.35
C PRO A 103 14.75 8.07 7.01
N ARG A 104 15.79 7.22 6.94
CA ARG A 104 16.56 6.96 5.71
C ARG A 104 16.18 5.64 5.03
N ASN A 105 15.15 4.95 5.50
CA ASN A 105 14.71 3.67 4.95
C ASN A 105 14.02 3.87 3.58
N SER A 106 14.79 3.78 2.50
CA SER A 106 14.32 3.95 1.12
C SER A 106 13.19 2.98 0.74
N LYS A 107 13.25 1.73 1.24
CA LYS A 107 12.23 0.72 1.02
C LYS A 107 10.89 1.14 1.63
N ALA A 108 10.89 1.64 2.87
CA ALA A 108 9.68 2.15 3.51
C ALA A 108 9.10 3.37 2.76
N MET A 109 9.95 4.28 2.29
CA MET A 109 9.54 5.43 1.47
C MET A 109 8.85 4.98 0.18
N MET A 110 9.44 4.03 -0.55
CA MET A 110 8.86 3.48 -1.77
C MET A 110 7.51 2.80 -1.52
N LEU A 111 7.44 1.97 -0.48
CA LEU A 111 6.24 1.20 -0.18
C LEU A 111 5.10 2.11 0.32
N LYS A 112 5.41 3.07 1.19
CA LYS A 112 4.47 4.15 1.57
C LYS A 112 3.99 4.88 0.33
N GLY A 113 4.91 5.29 -0.55
CA GLY A 113 4.57 5.99 -1.77
C GLY A 113 3.64 5.18 -2.67
N GLY A 114 3.89 3.88 -2.81
CA GLY A 114 3.03 2.95 -3.55
C GLY A 114 1.64 2.77 -2.93
N ALA A 115 1.51 2.85 -1.60
CA ALA A 115 0.24 2.79 -0.89
C ALA A 115 -0.55 4.11 -1.01
N LEU A 116 0.11 5.27 -0.82
CA LEU A 116 -0.46 6.60 -1.03
C LEU A 116 -1.03 6.75 -2.45
N ASP A 117 -0.21 6.37 -3.44
CA ASP A 117 -0.54 6.33 -4.87
C ASP A 117 -1.63 5.32 -5.22
N ARG A 118 -1.95 4.35 -4.36
CA ARG A 118 -3.06 3.44 -4.60
C ARG A 118 -4.34 3.93 -3.94
N MET A 119 -4.24 4.49 -2.74
CA MET A 119 -5.38 5.00 -1.98
C MET A 119 -6.00 6.23 -2.65
N ASP A 120 -5.21 7.28 -2.92
CA ASP A 120 -5.73 8.51 -3.52
C ASP A 120 -4.63 9.19 -4.35
N ARG A 121 -4.50 8.75 -5.61
CA ARG A 121 -3.55 9.32 -6.57
C ARG A 121 -3.73 10.82 -6.77
N LYS A 122 -4.97 11.31 -6.77
CA LYS A 122 -5.27 12.68 -7.18
C LYS A 122 -5.12 13.64 -6.01
N GLY A 123 -5.70 13.34 -4.86
CA GLY A 123 -5.63 14.21 -3.69
C GLY A 123 -4.29 14.14 -2.97
N ARG A 124 -3.58 13.00 -3.00
CA ARG A 124 -2.30 12.82 -2.29
C ARG A 124 -1.05 12.90 -3.16
N ARG A 125 -1.19 13.28 -4.43
CA ARG A 125 -0.03 13.56 -5.31
C ARG A 125 0.98 14.55 -4.68
N PRO A 126 0.57 15.68 -4.06
CA PRO A 126 1.54 16.60 -3.46
C PRO A 126 2.32 15.97 -2.31
N GLU A 127 1.64 15.24 -1.41
CA GLU A 127 2.29 14.52 -0.30
C GLU A 127 3.27 13.48 -0.83
N LEU A 128 2.86 12.76 -1.87
CA LEU A 128 3.67 11.72 -2.49
C LEU A 128 4.93 12.28 -3.18
N LEU A 129 4.81 13.39 -3.89
CA LEU A 129 5.96 14.08 -4.50
C LEU A 129 6.95 14.53 -3.42
N ALA A 130 6.45 15.14 -2.34
CA ALA A 130 7.30 15.56 -1.22
C ALA A 130 8.00 14.38 -0.52
N LEU A 131 7.32 13.22 -0.41
CA LEU A 131 7.93 11.99 0.11
C LEU A 131 9.08 11.51 -0.78
N PHE A 132 8.90 11.49 -2.10
CA PHE A 132 9.95 11.05 -3.02
C PHE A 132 11.09 12.06 -3.13
N GLU A 133 10.82 13.35 -3.03
CA GLU A 133 11.87 14.38 -3.00
C GLU A 133 12.78 14.18 -1.78
N LYS A 134 12.22 14.00 -0.59
CA LYS A 134 12.99 13.64 0.61
C LYS A 134 13.75 12.32 0.44
N ALA A 135 13.15 11.34 -0.21
CA ALA A 135 13.80 10.06 -0.44
C ALA A 135 15.01 10.20 -1.38
N LEU A 136 14.91 11.03 -2.41
CA LEU A 136 15.97 11.33 -3.37
C LEU A 136 17.06 12.26 -2.80
N GLU A 137 16.74 13.10 -1.81
CA GLU A 137 17.77 13.85 -1.06
C GLU A 137 18.72 12.89 -0.31
N VAL A 138 18.20 11.77 0.19
CA VAL A 138 18.98 10.75 0.90
C VAL A 138 19.64 9.76 -0.07
N HIS A 139 18.93 9.38 -1.14
CA HIS A 139 19.35 8.37 -2.11
C HIS A 139 19.20 8.90 -3.54
N PRO A 140 20.09 9.81 -3.98
CA PRO A 140 19.94 10.55 -5.25
C PRO A 140 19.98 9.66 -6.49
N ASP A 141 20.74 8.57 -6.44
CA ASP A 141 20.95 7.64 -7.56
C ASP A 141 20.04 6.42 -7.51
N ASN A 142 19.01 6.43 -6.65
CA ASN A 142 18.08 5.31 -6.56
C ASN A 142 17.11 5.33 -7.75
N GLU A 143 17.39 4.46 -8.73
CA GLU A 143 16.60 4.33 -9.96
C GLU A 143 15.11 4.02 -9.69
N GLU A 144 14.81 3.23 -8.67
CA GLU A 144 13.42 2.89 -8.32
C GLU A 144 12.66 4.11 -7.79
N LEU A 145 13.30 4.96 -6.98
CA LEU A 145 12.73 6.21 -6.49
C LEU A 145 12.55 7.23 -7.63
N LEU A 146 13.52 7.34 -8.54
CA LEU A 146 13.43 8.20 -9.72
C LEU A 146 12.29 7.77 -10.63
N TYR A 147 12.17 6.46 -10.90
CA TYR A 147 11.08 5.89 -11.69
C TYR A 147 9.71 6.10 -11.02
N ALA A 148 9.62 5.85 -9.71
CA ALA A 148 8.39 6.05 -8.96
C ALA A 148 7.94 7.52 -8.97
N ARG A 149 8.88 8.46 -8.81
CA ARG A 149 8.62 9.91 -8.91
C ARG A 149 8.16 10.29 -10.32
N ALA A 150 8.85 9.84 -11.37
CA ALA A 150 8.49 10.15 -12.75
C ALA A 150 7.04 9.74 -13.09
N ARG A 151 6.58 8.60 -12.57
CA ARG A 151 5.23 8.08 -12.79
C ARG A 151 4.13 8.94 -12.16
N ILE A 152 4.44 9.77 -11.17
CA ILE A 152 3.44 10.52 -10.39
C ILE A 152 3.43 12.03 -10.70
N VAL A 153 4.42 12.53 -11.46
CA VAL A 153 4.51 13.96 -11.81
C VAL A 153 3.29 14.43 -12.60
N GLY A 154 2.67 13.55 -13.38
CA GLY A 154 1.48 13.86 -14.18
C GLY A 154 0.35 12.87 -13.97
N PRO A 155 -0.90 13.27 -14.30
CA PRO A 155 -2.02 12.35 -14.30
C PRO A 155 -1.83 11.27 -15.35
N CYS A 156 -2.28 10.05 -15.04
CA CYS A 156 -2.32 8.97 -16.01
C CYS A 156 -3.18 9.39 -17.20
N GLY A 157 -2.57 9.50 -18.39
CA GLY A 157 -3.26 9.93 -19.61
C GLY A 157 -4.41 9.01 -20.04
N HIS A 158 -4.47 7.78 -19.51
CA HIS A 158 -5.54 6.83 -19.81
C HIS A 158 -6.73 6.95 -18.88
N CYS A 159 -6.51 7.00 -17.56
CA CYS A 159 -7.59 6.93 -16.57
C CYS A 159 -7.78 8.21 -15.74
N GLY A 160 -6.99 9.27 -15.98
CA GLY A 160 -7.03 10.50 -15.20
C GLY A 160 -6.79 10.28 -13.71
N ASP A 161 -5.93 9.31 -13.38
CA ASP A 161 -5.58 8.84 -12.03
C ASP A 161 -6.69 8.13 -11.23
N THR A 162 -7.83 7.86 -11.84
CA THR A 162 -8.88 7.06 -11.17
C THR A 162 -8.40 5.64 -10.85
N GLY A 163 -7.38 5.14 -11.57
CA GLY A 163 -6.94 3.75 -11.46
C GLY A 163 -7.89 2.75 -12.12
N PHE A 164 -9.05 3.21 -12.60
CA PHE A 164 -10.04 2.38 -13.29
C PHE A 164 -9.80 2.35 -14.79
N CYS A 165 -10.20 1.24 -15.41
CA CYS A 165 -10.20 1.14 -16.86
C CYS A 165 -11.09 2.25 -17.44
N SER A 166 -10.56 3.02 -18.39
CA SER A 166 -11.29 4.14 -18.99
C SER A 166 -12.50 3.71 -19.81
N GLU A 167 -12.49 2.48 -20.35
CA GLU A 167 -13.57 1.95 -21.16
C GLU A 167 -14.77 1.47 -20.32
N CYS A 168 -14.51 0.63 -19.32
CA CYS A 168 -15.57 0.06 -18.48
C CYS A 168 -15.78 0.82 -17.16
N GLN A 169 -14.97 1.86 -16.90
CA GLN A 169 -15.02 2.71 -15.71
C GLN A 169 -14.98 1.93 -14.38
N GLY A 170 -14.29 0.79 -14.37
CA GLY A 170 -14.22 -0.07 -13.18
C GLY A 170 -15.02 -1.36 -13.28
N SER A 171 -16.06 -1.44 -14.12
CA SER A 171 -16.99 -2.58 -14.08
C SER A 171 -16.39 -3.90 -14.58
N GLY A 172 -15.31 -3.87 -15.37
CA GLY A 172 -14.78 -5.04 -16.06
C GLY A 172 -15.66 -5.53 -17.21
N GLU A 173 -16.77 -4.86 -17.51
CA GLU A 173 -17.75 -5.28 -18.52
C GLU A 173 -18.19 -4.10 -19.39
N VAL A 174 -18.45 -4.36 -20.66
CA VAL A 174 -19.02 -3.39 -21.60
C VAL A 174 -20.36 -3.92 -22.13
N ALA A 175 -21.24 -3.02 -22.57
CA ALA A 175 -22.52 -3.42 -23.15
C ALA A 175 -22.29 -4.13 -24.51
N ALA A 176 -22.94 -5.26 -24.72
CA ALA A 176 -22.87 -6.02 -25.98
C ALA A 176 -24.26 -6.59 -26.33
N LEU A 177 -24.97 -5.94 -27.27
CA LEU A 177 -26.26 -6.37 -27.84
C LEU A 177 -27.20 -7.09 -26.84
N PHE A 178 -27.82 -6.32 -25.94
CA PHE A 178 -28.72 -6.78 -24.86
C PHE A 178 -28.08 -7.68 -23.77
N LEU A 179 -26.79 -8.00 -23.89
CA LEU A 179 -25.99 -8.73 -22.90
C LEU A 179 -24.83 -7.85 -22.40
N ARG A 180 -24.06 -8.40 -21.47
CA ARG A 180 -22.76 -7.86 -21.06
C ARG A 180 -21.66 -8.78 -21.54
N SER A 181 -20.58 -8.19 -22.04
CA SER A 181 -19.35 -8.90 -22.37
C SER A 181 -18.21 -8.38 -21.50
N GLY A 182 -17.19 -9.22 -21.29
CA GLY A 182 -15.97 -8.78 -20.62
C GLY A 182 -15.32 -7.62 -21.37
N CYS A 183 -14.89 -6.59 -20.64
CA CYS A 183 -14.23 -5.43 -21.22
C CYS A 183 -12.93 -5.87 -21.89
N PRO A 184 -12.76 -5.60 -23.21
CA PRO A 184 -11.59 -6.04 -23.96
C PRO A 184 -10.32 -5.31 -23.52
N THR A 185 -10.42 -4.04 -23.10
CA THR A 185 -9.26 -3.24 -22.66
C THR A 185 -8.65 -3.78 -21.38
N CYS A 186 -9.47 -4.04 -20.35
CA CYS A 186 -8.97 -4.50 -19.05
C CYS A 186 -9.06 -6.03 -18.87
N LYS A 187 -9.50 -6.76 -19.90
CA LYS A 187 -9.75 -8.22 -19.87
C LYS A 187 -10.61 -8.64 -18.67
N GLY A 188 -11.65 -7.87 -18.37
CA GLY A 188 -12.53 -8.15 -17.23
C GLY A 188 -12.07 -7.63 -15.87
N SER A 189 -10.85 -7.08 -15.73
CA SER A 189 -10.33 -6.67 -14.42
C SER A 189 -10.94 -5.39 -13.83
N GLY A 190 -11.54 -4.52 -14.65
CA GLY A 190 -12.03 -3.20 -14.23
C GLY A 190 -10.92 -2.16 -13.99
N VAL A 191 -9.65 -2.58 -13.98
CA VAL A 191 -8.53 -1.74 -13.57
C VAL A 191 -7.80 -1.17 -14.79
N CYS A 192 -7.23 0.03 -14.64
CA CYS A 192 -6.38 0.62 -15.66
C CYS A 192 -5.16 -0.27 -15.90
N THR A 193 -5.01 -0.79 -17.11
CA THR A 193 -3.86 -1.64 -17.49
C THR A 193 -2.55 -0.87 -17.61
N HIS A 194 -2.61 0.46 -17.69
CA HIS A 194 -1.43 1.30 -17.78
C HIS A 194 -0.82 1.65 -16.42
N CYS A 195 -1.65 2.03 -15.44
CA CYS A 195 -1.15 2.47 -14.12
C CYS A 195 -1.60 1.60 -12.93
N GLY A 196 -2.53 0.65 -13.13
CA GLY A 196 -3.24 -0.07 -12.07
C GLY A 196 -2.89 -1.56 -11.92
N LEU A 197 -1.99 -2.11 -12.73
CA LEU A 197 -1.50 -3.49 -12.63
C LEU A 197 0.02 -3.50 -12.36
N PHE A 198 0.36 -3.19 -11.10
CA PHE A 198 1.58 -3.66 -10.43
C PHE A 198 1.14 -4.18 -9.06
#